data_AF-A0A7V3HIJ2-F1
#
_entry.id   AF-A0A7V3HIJ2-F1
#
_cell.length_a   1.000
_cell.length_b   1.000
_cell.length_c   1.000
_cell.angle_alpha   90.00
_cell.angle_beta   90.00
_cell.angle_gamma   90.00
#
_symmetry.space_group_name_H-M   'P 1'
#
loop_
_entity.id
_entity.type
_entity.pdbx_description
1 polymer ?
#
loop_
_entity_poly.entity_id
_entity_poly.type
_entity_poly.pdbx_seq_one_letter_code
_entity_poly.pdbx_strand_id
1 'polypeptide(L)'
;MMVVRRLEIPVVLRRAWGDEAADAFAVWLTSVLEERAISRDEYRQILSRLDILEHDMADLKVEISELRREMNERFDRMNERFDQMYHQMVVQTRWFIGALVVIGTVISALLAIAQFVR
;
A
#
# COMPACT_ATOMS: atom_id res chain seq x y z
N MET A 1 18.73 -5.67 -40.55
CA MET A 1 19.80 -4.89 -41.20
C MET A 1 19.33 -3.44 -41.28
N MET A 2 19.56 -2.64 -40.23
CA MET A 2 19.17 -1.23 -40.24
C MET A 2 20.12 -0.47 -41.15
N VAL A 3 19.58 0.16 -42.19
CA VAL A 3 20.32 1.12 -43.01
C VAL A 3 20.53 2.36 -42.13
N VAL A 4 21.70 2.48 -41.54
CA VAL A 4 22.16 3.70 -40.87
C VAL A 4 22.23 4.77 -41.96
N ARG A 5 21.17 5.59 -42.08
CA ARG A 5 21.24 6.80 -42.88
C ARG A 5 22.35 7.64 -42.27
N ARG A 6 23.39 7.94 -43.05
CA ARG A 6 24.44 8.89 -42.64
C ARG A 6 23.73 10.14 -42.12
N LEU A 7 23.95 10.46 -40.85
CA LEU A 7 23.46 11.71 -40.26
C LEU A 7 24.02 12.85 -41.12
N GLU A 8 23.15 13.57 -41.82
CA GLU A 8 23.56 14.73 -42.61
C GLU A 8 23.99 15.83 -41.67
N ILE A 9 25.29 16.14 -41.64
CA ILE A 9 25.82 17.16 -40.74
C ILE A 9 25.27 18.53 -41.17
N PRO A 10 24.58 19.24 -40.25
CA PRO A 10 24.08 20.59 -40.51
C PRO A 10 25.19 21.51 -41.01
N VAL A 11 24.88 22.29 -42.06
CA VAL A 11 25.84 23.19 -42.72
C VAL A 11 26.46 24.20 -41.73
N VAL A 12 25.70 24.59 -40.70
CA VAL A 12 26.17 25.47 -39.62
C VAL A 12 27.34 24.87 -38.85
N LEU A 13 27.31 23.56 -38.58
CA LEU A 13 28.36 22.87 -37.82
C LEU A 13 29.63 22.68 -38.67
N ARG A 14 29.49 22.34 -39.96
CA ARG A 14 30.64 22.32 -40.90
C ARG A 14 31.33 23.67 -40.98
N ARG A 15 30.56 24.75 -41.05
CA ARG A 15 31.10 26.11 -41.19
C ARG A 15 31.82 26.58 -39.92
N ALA A 16 31.35 26.16 -38.75
CA ALA A 16 31.91 26.57 -37.45
C ALA A 16 33.11 25.74 -37.01
N TRP A 17 33.12 24.44 -37.30
CA TRP A 17 34.13 23.50 -36.81
C TRP A 17 35.10 23.01 -37.89
N GLY A 18 34.82 23.28 -39.16
CA GLY A 18 35.54 22.72 -40.29
C GLY A 18 35.04 21.32 -40.64
N ASP A 19 35.23 20.92 -41.90
CA ASP A 19 34.68 19.65 -42.43
C ASP A 19 35.23 18.43 -41.70
N GLU A 20 36.51 18.43 -41.32
CA GLU A 20 37.16 17.29 -40.66
C GLU A 20 36.62 17.04 -39.24
N ALA A 21 36.48 18.09 -38.44
CA ALA A 21 35.92 17.97 -37.10
C ALA A 21 34.42 17.64 -37.13
N ALA A 22 33.70 18.18 -38.11
CA ALA A 22 32.29 17.87 -38.35
C ALA A 22 32.07 16.40 -38.72
N ASP A 23 32.90 15.84 -39.60
CA ASP A 23 32.84 14.43 -40.01
C ASP A 23 33.24 13.50 -38.85
N ALA A 24 34.29 13.83 -38.09
CA ALA A 24 34.69 13.08 -36.90
C ALA A 24 33.58 13.06 -35.83
N PHE A 25 32.90 14.19 -35.62
CA PHE A 25 31.77 14.29 -34.71
C PHE A 25 30.59 13.42 -35.15
N ALA A 26 30.27 13.38 -36.45
CA ALA A 26 29.17 12.55 -36.95
C ALA A 26 29.43 11.06 -36.76
N VAL A 27 30.67 10.60 -36.98
CA VAL A 27 31.08 9.22 -36.74
C VAL A 27 30.99 8.86 -35.27
N TRP A 28 31.52 9.71 -34.39
CA TRP A 28 31.42 9.53 -32.94
C TRP A 28 29.95 9.50 -32.47
N LEU A 29 29.13 10.46 -32.91
CA LEU A 29 27.73 10.55 -32.53
C LEU A 29 26.94 9.31 -32.98
N THR A 30 27.23 8.81 -34.19
CA THR A 30 26.61 7.57 -34.69
C THR A 30 27.02 6.38 -33.84
N SER A 31 28.29 6.26 -33.46
CA SER A 31 28.78 5.20 -32.57
C SER A 31 28.13 5.26 -31.18
N VAL A 32 27.96 6.45 -30.61
CA VAL A 32 27.29 6.63 -29.31
C VAL A 32 25.80 6.29 -29.39
N LEU A 33 25.15 6.66 -30.49
CA LEU A 33 23.75 6.34 -30.73
C LEU A 33 23.56 4.84 -30.96
N GLU A 34 24.44 4.17 -31.69
CA GLU A 34 24.38 2.71 -31.86
C GLU A 34 24.59 1.96 -30.54
N GLU A 35 25.48 2.45 -29.68
CA GLU A 35 25.77 1.82 -28.38
C GLU A 35 24.66 2.05 -27.34
N ARG A 36 23.87 3.13 -27.46
CA ARG A 36 22.82 3.49 -26.49
C ARG A 36 21.38 3.44 -27.01
N ALA A 37 21.16 3.23 -28.30
CA ALA A 37 19.81 3.15 -28.84
C ALA A 37 19.20 1.78 -28.49
N ILE A 38 18.25 1.79 -27.57
CA ILE A 38 17.34 0.66 -27.34
C ILE A 38 16.62 0.38 -28.66
N SER A 39 16.72 -0.87 -29.13
CA SER A 39 16.11 -1.23 -30.41
C SER A 39 14.60 -1.04 -30.34
N ARG A 40 13.97 -0.68 -31.47
CA ARG A 40 12.50 -0.50 -31.53
C ARG A 40 11.75 -1.75 -31.05
N ASP A 41 12.31 -2.93 -31.28
CA ASP A 41 11.69 -4.20 -30.90
C ASP A 41 11.81 -4.47 -29.40
N GLU A 42 12.92 -4.06 -28.77
CA GLU A 42 13.08 -4.07 -27.31
C GLU A 42 12.11 -3.10 -26.63
N TYR A 43 11.92 -1.90 -27.20
CA TYR A 43 10.90 -0.95 -26.73
C TYR A 43 9.48 -1.54 -26.82
N ARG A 44 9.15 -2.23 -27.93
CA ARG A 44 7.86 -2.94 -28.08
C ARG A 44 7.70 -4.06 -27.06
N GLN A 45 8.77 -4.79 -26.77
CA GLN A 45 8.73 -5.86 -25.79
C GLN A 45 8.49 -5.32 -24.37
N ILE A 46 9.09 -4.19 -24.03
CA ILE A 46 8.84 -3.50 -22.75
C ILE A 46 7.38 -3.05 -22.68
N LEU A 47 6.84 -2.46 -23.76
CA LEU A 47 5.42 -2.07 -23.79
C LEU A 47 4.48 -3.26 -23.66
N SER A 48 4.77 -4.37 -24.34
CA SER A 48 3.95 -5.57 -24.22
C SER A 48 3.98 -6.15 -22.80
N ARG A 49 5.13 -6.12 -22.13
CA ARG A 49 5.24 -6.53 -20.72
C ARG A 49 4.52 -5.57 -19.78
N LEU A 50 4.53 -4.29 -20.08
CA LEU A 50 3.83 -3.27 -19.30
C LEU A 50 2.31 -3.45 -19.40
N ASP A 51 1.80 -3.77 -20.60
CA ASP A 51 0.38 -4.04 -20.85
C ASP A 51 -0.13 -5.25 -20.05
N ILE A 52 0.66 -6.33 -20.02
CA ILE A 52 0.37 -7.52 -19.17
C ILE A 52 0.38 -7.13 -17.69
N LEU A 53 1.38 -6.37 -17.25
CA LEU A 53 1.47 -5.92 -15.85
C LEU A 53 0.30 -5.01 -15.45
N GLU A 54 -0.16 -4.15 -16.36
CA GLU A 54 -1.32 -3.28 -16.14
C GLU A 54 -2.60 -4.10 -15.97
N HIS A 55 -2.75 -5.16 -16.77
CA HIS A 55 -3.86 -6.10 -16.65
C HIS A 55 -3.83 -6.86 -15.31
N ASP A 56 -2.69 -7.47 -14.97
CA ASP A 56 -2.51 -8.20 -13.71
C ASP A 56 -2.75 -7.29 -12.48
N MET A 57 -2.34 -6.02 -12.56
CA MET A 57 -2.59 -5.04 -11.50
C MET A 57 -4.06 -4.66 -11.38
N ALA A 58 -4.80 -4.61 -12.48
CA ALA A 58 -6.24 -4.37 -12.47
C ALA A 58 -6.98 -5.52 -11.76
N ASP A 59 -6.62 -6.77 -12.06
CA ASP A 59 -7.20 -7.96 -11.43
C ASP A 59 -6.87 -8.01 -9.93
N LEU A 60 -5.60 -7.78 -9.56
CA LEU A 60 -5.19 -7.74 -8.16
C LEU A 60 -5.96 -6.67 -7.36
N LYS A 61 -6.25 -5.52 -7.98
CA LYS A 61 -7.02 -4.45 -7.34
C LYS A 61 -8.46 -4.89 -7.06
N VAL A 62 -9.06 -5.68 -7.95
CA VAL A 62 -10.39 -6.25 -7.73
C VAL A 62 -10.36 -7.25 -6.57
N GLU A 63 -9.40 -8.18 -6.57
CA GLU A 63 -9.26 -9.17 -5.49
C GLU A 63 -9.03 -8.52 -4.13
N ILE A 64 -8.16 -7.49 -4.04
CA ILE A 64 -7.92 -6.76 -2.78
C ILE A 64 -9.19 -6.04 -2.31
N SER A 65 -9.97 -5.48 -3.24
CA SER A 65 -11.22 -4.82 -2.89
C SER A 65 -12.24 -5.81 -2.33
N GLU A 66 -12.33 -6.99 -2.91
CA GLU A 66 -13.22 -8.06 -2.44
C GLU A 66 -12.77 -8.60 -1.08
N LEU A 67 -11.47 -8.87 -0.92
CA LEU A 67 -10.89 -9.30 0.35
C LEU A 67 -11.12 -8.27 1.46
N ARG A 68 -10.94 -6.97 1.17
CA ARG A 68 -11.23 -5.90 2.13
C ARG A 68 -12.70 -5.90 2.55
N ARG A 69 -13.60 -6.10 1.60
CA ARG A 69 -15.04 -6.17 1.88
C ARG A 69 -15.36 -7.36 2.78
N GLU A 70 -14.86 -8.55 2.44
CA GLU A 70 -15.07 -9.75 3.25
C GLU A 70 -14.49 -9.60 4.66
N MET A 71 -13.28 -9.04 4.78
CA MET A 71 -12.68 -8.73 6.07
C MET A 71 -13.56 -7.77 6.87
N ASN A 72 -14.05 -6.69 6.25
CA ASN A 72 -14.90 -5.73 6.94
C ASN A 72 -16.18 -6.39 7.46
N GLU A 73 -16.86 -7.18 6.62
CA GLU A 73 -18.07 -7.92 7.02
C GLU A 73 -17.80 -8.96 8.13
N ARG A 74 -16.61 -9.57 8.16
CA ARG A 74 -16.19 -10.45 9.27
C ARG A 74 -15.90 -9.65 10.54
N PHE A 75 -15.22 -8.51 10.43
CA PHE A 75 -14.94 -7.62 11.55
C PHE A 75 -16.22 -7.03 12.16
N ASP A 76 -17.15 -6.57 11.33
CA ASP A 76 -18.43 -6.03 11.77
C ASP A 76 -19.22 -7.08 12.58
N ARG A 77 -19.34 -8.32 12.05
CA ARG A 77 -19.95 -9.44 12.77
C ARG A 77 -19.24 -9.79 14.08
N MET A 78 -17.92 -9.68 14.11
CA MET A 78 -17.14 -9.91 15.32
C MET A 78 -17.40 -8.81 16.35
N ASN A 79 -17.48 -7.56 15.91
CA ASN A 79 -17.76 -6.41 16.76
C ASN A 79 -19.15 -6.52 17.39
N GLU A 80 -20.17 -6.89 16.62
CA GLU A 80 -21.53 -7.13 17.15
C GLU A 80 -21.54 -8.21 18.25
N ARG A 81 -20.79 -9.31 18.06
CA ARG A 81 -20.64 -10.36 19.07
C ARG A 81 -19.95 -9.86 20.34
N PHE A 82 -18.90 -9.05 20.18
CA PHE A 82 -18.21 -8.45 21.31
C PHE A 82 -19.10 -7.45 22.06
N ASP A 83 -19.86 -6.61 21.37
CA ASP A 83 -20.81 -5.68 21.98
C ASP A 83 -21.87 -6.44 22.80
N GLN A 84 -22.41 -7.54 22.25
CA GLN A 84 -23.37 -8.38 22.96
C GLN A 84 -22.77 -8.99 24.23
N MET A 85 -21.55 -9.52 24.13
CA MET A 85 -20.84 -10.10 25.27
C MET A 85 -20.50 -9.04 26.33
N TYR A 86 -20.05 -7.86 25.90
CA TYR A 86 -19.72 -6.75 26.78
C TYR A 86 -20.97 -6.27 27.53
N HIS A 87 -22.11 -6.15 26.85
CA HIS A 87 -23.36 -5.75 27.47
C HIS A 87 -23.79 -6.75 28.57
N GLN A 88 -23.65 -8.05 28.32
CA GLN A 88 -23.94 -9.08 29.32
C GLN A 88 -23.00 -9.01 30.52
N MET A 89 -21.69 -8.86 30.28
CA MET A 89 -20.69 -8.73 31.35
C MET A 89 -20.94 -7.50 32.22
N VAL A 90 -21.21 -6.33 31.62
CA VAL A 90 -21.45 -5.09 32.37
C VAL A 90 -22.71 -5.19 33.23
N VAL A 91 -23.78 -5.78 32.71
CA VAL A 91 -25.02 -6.00 33.50
C VAL A 91 -24.73 -6.91 34.69
N GLN A 92 -23.99 -8.00 34.49
CA GLN A 92 -23.63 -8.93 35.56
C GLN A 92 -22.73 -8.27 36.62
N THR A 93 -21.69 -7.53 36.20
CA THR A 93 -20.81 -6.80 37.12
C THR A 93 -21.57 -5.76 37.92
N ARG A 94 -22.53 -5.05 37.31
CA ARG A 94 -23.34 -4.04 38.01
C ARG A 94 -24.15 -4.63 39.16
N TRP A 95 -24.80 -5.78 38.94
CA TRP A 95 -25.53 -6.48 40.01
C TRP A 95 -24.59 -7.05 41.07
N PHE A 96 -23.43 -7.58 40.68
CA PHE A 96 -22.43 -8.13 41.59
C PHE A 96 -21.86 -7.06 42.54
N ILE A 97 -21.50 -5.90 42.00
CA ILE A 97 -21.03 -4.75 42.80
C ILE A 97 -22.13 -4.30 43.77
N GLY A 98 -23.37 -4.20 43.31
CA GLY A 98 -24.50 -3.85 44.18
C GLY A 98 -24.67 -4.81 45.37
N ALA A 99 -24.58 -6.12 45.12
CA ALA A 99 -24.65 -7.13 46.17
C ALA A 99 -23.49 -7.04 47.18
N LEU A 100 -22.26 -6.82 46.70
CA LEU A 100 -21.09 -6.63 47.56
C LEU A 100 -21.24 -5.41 48.49
N VAL A 101 -21.77 -4.30 47.97
CA VAL A 101 -22.02 -3.09 48.78
C VAL A 101 -23.06 -3.36 49.86
N VAL A 102 -24.15 -4.06 49.54
CA VAL A 102 -25.19 -4.43 50.52
C VAL A 102 -24.61 -5.33 51.61
N ILE A 103 -23.87 -6.39 51.24
CA ILE A 103 -23.23 -7.29 52.19
C ILE A 103 -22.25 -6.54 53.09
N GLY A 104 -21.40 -5.68 52.51
CA GLY A 104 -20.46 -4.86 53.28
C GLY A 104 -21.16 -3.92 54.25
N THR A 105 -22.31 -3.35 53.87
CA THR A 105 -23.13 -2.49 54.74
C THR A 105 -23.70 -3.28 55.91
N VAL A 106 -24.23 -4.48 55.66
CA VAL A 106 -24.76 -5.37 56.71
C VAL A 106 -23.66 -5.75 57.71
N ILE A 107 -22.49 -6.17 57.21
CA ILE A 107 -21.34 -6.51 58.05
C ILE A 107 -20.94 -5.30 58.92
N SER A 108 -20.90 -4.11 58.32
CA SER A 108 -20.55 -2.87 59.03
C SER A 108 -21.55 -2.54 60.14
N ALA A 109 -22.85 -2.70 59.89
CA ALA A 109 -23.90 -2.48 60.88
C ALA A 109 -23.83 -3.50 62.03
N LEU A 110 -23.59 -4.78 61.73
CA LEU A 110 -23.42 -5.83 62.73
C LEU A 110 -22.21 -5.57 63.63
N LEU A 111 -21.08 -5.15 63.04
CA LEU A 111 -19.89 -4.79 63.80
C LEU A 111 -20.14 -3.57 64.69
N ALA A 112 -20.86 -2.56 64.21
CA ALA A 112 -21.21 -1.38 65.01
C ALA A 112 -22.04 -1.76 66.24
N ILE A 113 -23.06 -2.61 66.08
CA ILE A 113 -23.87 -3.11 67.21
C ILE A 113 -23.00 -3.92 68.18
N ALA A 114 -22.13 -4.79 67.68
CA ALA A 114 -21.24 -5.59 68.51
C ALA A 114 -20.27 -4.72 69.35
N GLN A 115 -19.86 -3.54 68.87
CA GLN A 115 -19.05 -2.59 69.65
C GLN A 115 -19.82 -1.94 70.79
N PHE A 116 -21.15 -1.79 70.70
CA PHE A 116 -21.97 -1.23 71.77
C PHE A 116 -22.33 -2.25 72.86
N VAL A 117 -22.28 -3.55 72.53
CA VAL A 117 -22.55 -4.65 73.49
C VAL A 117 -21.28 -5.03 74.28
N ARG A 118 -20.10 -4.60 73.82
CA ARG A 118 -18.81 -4.83 74.47
C ARG A 118 -18.39 -3.64 75.33
#